data_AF-A0A355GUB1-F1
#
_entry.id   AF-A0A355GUB1-F1
#
_cell.length_a   1.000
_cell.length_b   1.000
_cell.length_c   1.000
_cell.angle_alpha   90.00
_cell.angle_beta   90.00
_cell.angle_gamma   90.00
#
_symmetry.space_group_name_H-M   'P 1'
#
loop_
_entity.id
_entity.type
_entity.pdbx_description
1 polymer ?
#
loop_
_entity_poly.entity_id
_entity_poly.type
_entity_poly.pdbx_seq_one_letter_code
_entity_poly.pdbx_strand_id
1 'polypeptide(L)'
;MRKAKLNVIIFEGGPVLPEPLNYLTRFRQAIVLDNIARAKAAGADRLIVVTDRPDLMEQAARKGALVLETPAQAAHPFHFGNALKDVCQSMNLQNEAVVCLGGGTGVLLKENDWALIFKNILDGSSGDSGHGGGDNGEGDRGGVVTANSIFSSDIIGFRPSTAIYQAQSMPLDNQLAWTLREAGLRFQPLPRTAAFTFDIDTPVDAILAGLHPELGNAAAQVAKDGSRFSQLLTENTRQIVDVLRKGQGELFVFGRLSASTLQMIEKGTKCRVRAFIEERGMRSLGREQDAFSLLGACIAQNGAEWFVNQLAVCCRAALIDTRVLYAHLKLALPEEERFYADLGLHSRVSARFAADLARAIESAPLPILTGGHSLVTGGLMVLLELASQGTVPGVAQRNAP
;
A
#
# COMPACT_ATOMS: atom_id res chain seq x y z
N MET A 1 -12.20 -12.79 -33.70
CA MET A 1 -11.04 -12.75 -32.77
C MET A 1 -11.48 -13.27 -31.41
N ARG A 2 -10.69 -14.12 -30.75
CA ARG A 2 -10.99 -14.61 -29.39
C ARG A 2 -10.86 -13.44 -28.42
N LYS A 3 -11.85 -13.23 -27.54
CA LYS A 3 -11.77 -12.21 -26.47
C LYS A 3 -10.52 -12.52 -25.62
N ALA A 4 -9.68 -11.52 -25.38
CA ALA A 4 -8.51 -11.69 -24.51
C ALA A 4 -8.99 -12.03 -23.09
N LYS A 5 -8.35 -13.02 -22.49
CA LYS A 5 -8.66 -13.42 -21.12
C LYS A 5 -8.02 -12.47 -20.12
N LEU A 6 -8.68 -12.31 -18.98
CA LEU A 6 -8.27 -11.55 -17.82
C LEU A 6 -7.63 -12.51 -16.80
N ASN A 7 -6.31 -12.38 -16.61
CA ASN A 7 -5.57 -13.22 -15.67
C ASN A 7 -5.09 -12.36 -14.50
N VAL A 8 -5.30 -12.81 -13.27
CA VAL A 8 -4.79 -12.16 -12.06
C VAL A 8 -3.70 -13.02 -11.44
N ILE A 9 -2.54 -12.43 -11.17
CA ILE A 9 -1.38 -13.09 -10.56
C ILE A 9 -1.08 -12.37 -9.23
N ILE A 10 -1.17 -13.10 -8.12
CA ILE A 10 -0.88 -12.55 -6.79
C ILE A 10 0.38 -13.22 -6.25
N PHE A 11 1.39 -12.41 -5.91
CA PHE A 11 2.63 -12.88 -5.29
C PHE A 11 2.58 -12.67 -3.78
N GLU A 12 2.73 -13.73 -3.00
CA GLU A 12 2.80 -13.62 -1.54
C GLU A 12 3.67 -14.73 -0.95
N GLY A 13 4.71 -14.36 -0.21
CA GLY A 13 5.67 -15.34 0.31
C GLY A 13 6.73 -14.69 1.19
N GLY A 14 7.82 -15.41 1.43
CA GLY A 14 8.98 -14.92 2.16
C GLY A 14 8.95 -15.20 3.67
N PRO A 15 9.88 -14.62 4.43
CA PRO A 15 10.14 -15.02 5.80
C PRO A 15 8.90 -14.83 6.67
N VAL A 16 8.72 -15.75 7.61
CA VAL A 16 7.66 -15.66 8.63
C VAL A 16 8.21 -14.84 9.79
N LEU A 17 7.54 -13.73 10.11
CA LEU A 17 7.90 -12.91 11.27
C LEU A 17 7.54 -13.64 12.58
N PRO A 18 8.28 -13.42 13.69
CA PRO A 18 7.94 -14.00 14.99
C PRO A 18 6.66 -13.39 15.57
N GLU A 19 6.02 -14.05 16.53
CA GLU A 19 4.88 -13.46 17.26
C GLU A 19 5.31 -12.25 18.11
N PRO A 20 4.50 -11.17 18.19
CA PRO A 20 3.17 -11.00 17.59
C PRO A 20 3.15 -10.55 16.11
N LEU A 21 4.31 -10.30 15.50
CA LEU A 21 4.41 -9.76 14.13
C LEU A 21 3.95 -10.73 13.05
N ASN A 22 3.93 -12.03 13.31
CA ASN A 22 3.33 -13.04 12.44
C ASN A 22 1.84 -12.74 12.10
N TYR A 23 1.17 -11.91 12.90
CA TYR A 23 -0.13 -11.33 12.53
C TYR A 23 -0.12 -10.70 11.13
N LEU A 24 0.94 -9.96 10.78
CA LEU A 24 1.07 -9.30 9.48
C LEU A 24 1.09 -10.34 8.34
N THR A 25 1.83 -11.43 8.51
CA THR A 25 1.85 -12.57 7.58
C THR A 25 0.45 -13.12 7.35
N ARG A 26 -0.27 -13.43 8.43
CA ARG A 26 -1.64 -13.97 8.36
C ARG A 26 -2.60 -12.97 7.70
N PHE A 27 -2.42 -11.69 7.95
CA PHE A 27 -3.24 -10.63 7.37
C PHE A 27 -3.03 -10.50 5.87
N ARG A 28 -1.78 -10.54 5.39
CA ARG A 28 -1.44 -10.56 3.95
C ARG A 28 -2.01 -11.78 3.24
N GLN A 29 -1.87 -12.97 3.81
CA GLN A 29 -2.53 -14.17 3.27
C GLN A 29 -4.05 -13.99 3.15
N ALA A 30 -4.68 -13.39 4.16
CA ALA A 30 -6.12 -13.13 4.13
C ALA A 30 -6.52 -12.12 3.04
N ILE A 31 -5.70 -11.09 2.79
CA ILE A 31 -5.89 -10.14 1.68
C ILE A 31 -5.83 -10.86 0.34
N VAL A 32 -4.88 -11.79 0.13
CA VAL A 32 -4.83 -12.64 -1.07
C VAL A 32 -6.15 -13.37 -1.28
N LEU A 33 -6.70 -13.98 -0.22
CA LEU A 33 -7.95 -14.74 -0.27
C LEU A 33 -9.16 -13.87 -0.60
N ASP A 34 -9.21 -12.64 -0.09
CA ASP A 34 -10.26 -11.68 -0.41
C ASP A 34 -10.14 -11.19 -1.86
N ASN A 35 -8.92 -10.90 -2.32
CA ASN A 35 -8.66 -10.49 -3.70
C ASN A 35 -8.99 -11.59 -4.72
N ILE A 36 -8.72 -12.87 -4.41
CA ILE A 36 -9.18 -14.00 -5.24
C ILE A 36 -10.71 -13.94 -5.42
N ALA A 37 -11.45 -13.80 -4.32
CA ALA A 37 -12.91 -13.79 -4.36
C ALA A 37 -13.45 -12.59 -5.14
N ARG A 38 -12.93 -11.39 -4.88
CA ARG A 38 -13.39 -10.14 -5.50
C ARG A 38 -13.01 -10.03 -6.98
N ALA A 39 -11.80 -10.45 -7.35
CA ALA A 39 -11.38 -10.51 -8.75
C ALA A 39 -12.19 -11.54 -9.55
N LYS A 40 -12.52 -12.68 -8.95
CA LYS A 40 -13.40 -13.69 -9.56
C LYS A 40 -14.79 -13.12 -9.83
N ALA A 41 -15.38 -12.46 -8.84
CA ALA A 41 -16.69 -11.82 -8.97
C ALA A 41 -16.70 -10.71 -10.04
N ALA A 42 -15.59 -9.98 -10.18
CA ALA A 42 -15.40 -8.97 -11.22
C ALA A 42 -15.13 -9.54 -12.63
N GLY A 43 -15.02 -10.86 -12.78
CA GLY A 43 -14.91 -11.53 -14.09
C GLY A 43 -13.49 -11.93 -14.52
N ALA A 44 -12.56 -12.15 -13.58
CA ALA A 44 -11.28 -12.77 -13.89
C ALA A 44 -11.47 -14.19 -14.48
N ASP A 45 -10.81 -14.49 -15.60
CA ASP A 45 -10.83 -15.81 -16.23
C ASP A 45 -9.92 -16.81 -15.51
N ARG A 46 -8.77 -16.32 -15.00
CA ARG A 46 -7.83 -17.13 -14.22
C ARG A 46 -7.30 -16.33 -13.03
N LEU A 47 -7.19 -17.03 -11.90
CA LEU A 47 -6.59 -16.52 -10.67
C LEU A 47 -5.37 -17.41 -10.39
N ILE A 48 -4.20 -16.80 -10.24
CA ILE A 48 -2.94 -17.48 -10.05
C ILE A 48 -2.31 -16.93 -8.76
N VAL A 49 -1.97 -17.81 -7.83
CA VAL A 49 -1.23 -17.46 -6.61
C VAL A 49 0.15 -18.06 -6.70
N VAL A 50 1.16 -17.20 -6.50
CA VAL A 50 2.57 -17.56 -6.53
C VAL A 50 3.11 -17.40 -5.11
N THR A 51 3.46 -18.51 -4.46
CA THR A 51 3.76 -18.52 -3.02
C THR A 51 4.70 -19.65 -2.62
N ASP A 52 5.44 -19.48 -1.52
CA ASP A 52 6.20 -20.51 -0.81
C ASP A 52 5.50 -20.99 0.47
N ARG A 53 4.23 -20.58 0.69
CA ARG A 53 3.48 -20.82 1.93
C ARG A 53 2.44 -21.94 1.76
N PRO A 54 2.62 -23.14 2.34
CA PRO A 54 1.73 -24.28 2.13
C PRO A 54 0.26 -24.05 2.54
N ASP A 55 0.05 -23.29 3.61
CA ASP A 55 -1.28 -22.92 4.10
C ASP A 55 -2.04 -21.99 3.15
N LEU A 56 -1.32 -21.04 2.53
CA LEU A 56 -1.89 -20.17 1.50
C LEU A 56 -2.18 -20.95 0.21
N MET A 57 -1.29 -21.86 -0.18
CA MET A 57 -1.50 -22.75 -1.34
C MET A 57 -2.83 -23.52 -1.20
N GLU A 58 -3.03 -24.18 -0.08
CA GLU A 58 -4.24 -24.98 0.17
C GLU A 58 -5.50 -24.10 0.14
N GLN A 59 -5.48 -22.96 0.82
CA GLN A 59 -6.64 -22.06 0.91
C GLN A 59 -6.97 -21.41 -0.45
N ALA A 60 -5.95 -21.01 -1.22
CA ALA A 60 -6.12 -20.44 -2.54
C ALA A 60 -6.69 -21.48 -3.53
N ALA A 61 -6.17 -22.71 -3.52
CA ALA A 61 -6.68 -23.80 -4.35
C ALA A 61 -8.15 -24.12 -4.05
N ARG A 62 -8.55 -24.14 -2.76
CA ARG A 62 -9.96 -24.33 -2.35
C ARG A 62 -10.88 -23.21 -2.86
N LYS A 63 -10.36 -22.00 -3.11
CA LYS A 63 -11.11 -20.88 -3.73
C LYS A 63 -11.08 -20.91 -5.26
N GLY A 64 -10.43 -21.91 -5.86
CA GLY A 64 -10.34 -22.11 -7.31
C GLY A 64 -9.22 -21.32 -7.99
N ALA A 65 -8.22 -20.87 -7.23
CA ALA A 65 -6.99 -20.32 -7.82
C ALA A 65 -6.04 -21.45 -8.24
N LEU A 66 -5.30 -21.22 -9.31
CA LEU A 66 -4.13 -22.01 -9.68
C LEU A 66 -2.97 -21.61 -8.77
N VAL A 67 -2.23 -22.59 -8.27
CA VAL A 67 -1.13 -22.35 -7.33
C VAL A 67 0.18 -22.71 -7.99
N LEU A 68 1.15 -21.81 -7.90
CA LEU A 68 2.53 -22.01 -8.32
C LEU A 68 3.43 -21.83 -7.11
N GLU A 69 4.21 -22.86 -6.81
CA GLU A 69 5.18 -22.82 -5.73
C GLU A 69 6.42 -22.04 -6.16
N THR A 70 6.86 -21.10 -5.32
CA THR A 70 8.18 -20.49 -5.47
C THR A 70 9.21 -21.28 -4.66
N PRO A 71 10.44 -21.46 -5.18
CA PRO A 71 11.52 -22.05 -4.40
C PRO A 71 11.70 -21.30 -3.08
N ALA A 72 11.99 -22.02 -2.00
CA ALA A 72 12.31 -21.40 -0.72
C ALA A 72 13.46 -20.40 -0.89
N GLN A 73 13.29 -19.16 -0.38
CA GLN A 73 14.22 -18.04 -0.56
C GLN A 73 15.67 -18.35 -0.13
N ALA A 74 15.88 -19.37 0.70
CA ALA A 74 17.21 -19.78 1.16
C ALA A 74 18.14 -20.29 0.03
N ALA A 75 17.58 -20.76 -1.11
CA ALA A 75 18.39 -21.28 -2.22
C ALA A 75 18.81 -20.20 -3.22
N HIS A 76 17.92 -19.23 -3.53
CA HIS A 76 18.17 -18.14 -4.46
C HIS A 76 17.36 -16.88 -4.08
N PRO A 77 17.93 -15.66 -4.19
CA PRO A 77 17.17 -14.43 -4.00
C PRO A 77 16.00 -14.37 -4.99
N PHE A 78 14.80 -14.09 -4.48
CA PHE A 78 13.61 -13.92 -5.32
C PHE A 78 13.81 -12.75 -6.29
N HIS A 79 13.55 -12.98 -7.58
CA HIS A 79 13.62 -11.96 -8.63
C HIS A 79 12.27 -11.85 -9.33
N PHE A 80 11.53 -10.80 -9.03
CA PHE A 80 10.13 -10.64 -9.47
C PHE A 80 9.94 -10.79 -10.98
N GLY A 81 10.76 -10.11 -11.79
CA GLY A 81 10.64 -10.15 -13.24
C GLY A 81 10.86 -11.52 -13.86
N ASN A 82 11.66 -12.39 -13.23
CA ASN A 82 11.88 -13.76 -13.72
C ASN A 82 10.66 -14.61 -13.35
N ALA A 83 10.22 -14.54 -12.09
CA ALA A 83 9.03 -15.24 -11.64
C ALA A 83 7.78 -14.87 -12.47
N LEU A 84 7.58 -13.58 -12.78
CA LEU A 84 6.47 -13.14 -13.63
C LEU A 84 6.57 -13.71 -15.05
N LYS A 85 7.77 -13.70 -15.65
CA LYS A 85 8.01 -14.31 -16.98
C LYS A 85 7.71 -15.81 -16.97
N ASP A 86 8.20 -16.52 -15.96
CA ASP A 86 7.99 -17.97 -15.80
C ASP A 86 6.51 -18.33 -15.61
N VAL A 87 5.76 -17.54 -14.83
CA VAL A 87 4.31 -17.71 -14.66
C VAL A 87 3.59 -17.47 -15.98
N CYS A 88 3.88 -16.36 -16.68
CA CYS A 88 3.26 -16.07 -17.96
C CYS A 88 3.56 -17.13 -19.03
N GLN A 89 4.77 -17.69 -19.03
CA GLN A 89 5.17 -18.76 -19.95
C GLN A 89 4.48 -20.08 -19.60
N SER A 90 4.55 -20.53 -18.34
CA SER A 90 3.99 -21.81 -17.88
C SER A 90 2.47 -21.88 -18.00
N MET A 91 1.78 -20.75 -17.80
CA MET A 91 0.32 -20.65 -17.91
C MET A 91 -0.18 -20.32 -19.33
N ASN A 92 0.74 -20.21 -20.29
CA ASN A 92 0.49 -19.85 -21.68
C ASN A 92 -0.38 -18.59 -21.81
N LEU A 93 0.03 -17.52 -21.11
CA LEU A 93 -0.69 -16.24 -21.04
C LEU A 93 -0.31 -15.29 -22.17
N GLN A 94 0.48 -15.74 -23.15
CA GLN A 94 1.02 -14.87 -24.20
C GLN A 94 -0.13 -14.19 -24.95
N ASN A 95 -0.07 -12.85 -25.03
CA ASN A 95 -1.08 -11.98 -25.64
C ASN A 95 -2.41 -11.84 -24.87
N GLU A 96 -2.54 -12.44 -23.69
CA GLU A 96 -3.67 -12.21 -22.78
C GLU A 96 -3.43 -10.95 -21.92
N ALA A 97 -4.47 -10.51 -21.22
CA ALA A 97 -4.37 -9.44 -20.24
C ALA A 97 -3.95 -10.02 -18.88
N VAL A 98 -3.03 -9.34 -18.22
CA VAL A 98 -2.49 -9.76 -16.91
C VAL A 98 -2.64 -8.61 -15.94
N VAL A 99 -3.12 -8.89 -14.74
CA VAL A 99 -3.03 -8.02 -13.57
C VAL A 99 -2.14 -8.70 -12.55
N CYS A 100 -1.16 -7.99 -12.01
CA CYS A 100 -0.28 -8.49 -10.96
C CYS A 100 -0.23 -7.52 -9.78
N LEU A 101 -0.10 -8.10 -8.59
CA LEU A 101 -0.01 -7.40 -7.30
C LEU A 101 0.64 -8.29 -6.23
N GLY A 102 1.15 -7.66 -5.18
CA GLY A 102 1.64 -8.34 -3.97
C GLY A 102 0.51 -8.68 -2.99
N GLY A 103 0.76 -9.60 -2.06
CA GLY A 103 -0.22 -10.01 -1.05
C GLY A 103 -0.53 -8.99 0.04
N GLY A 104 0.29 -7.94 0.18
CA GLY A 104 -0.03 -6.76 1.01
C GLY A 104 -0.95 -5.75 0.34
N THR A 105 -1.16 -5.90 -0.96
CA THR A 105 -1.78 -4.87 -1.81
C THR A 105 -3.25 -5.14 -2.06
N GLY A 106 -4.02 -4.07 -2.23
CA GLY A 106 -5.42 -4.15 -2.58
C GLY A 106 -6.34 -4.60 -1.45
N VAL A 107 -5.92 -4.38 -0.20
CA VAL A 107 -6.69 -4.68 1.02
C VAL A 107 -8.10 -4.10 1.02
N LEU A 108 -8.32 -2.99 0.32
CA LEU A 108 -9.60 -2.30 0.19
C LEU A 108 -10.20 -2.35 -1.23
N LEU A 109 -9.62 -3.11 -2.18
CA LEU A 109 -10.19 -3.25 -3.53
C LEU A 109 -11.53 -3.95 -3.49
N LYS A 110 -12.56 -3.35 -4.07
CA LYS A 110 -13.89 -3.94 -4.24
C LYS A 110 -14.06 -4.51 -5.65
N GLU A 111 -15.18 -5.19 -5.88
CA GLU A 111 -15.53 -5.74 -7.20
C GLU A 111 -15.52 -4.65 -8.29
N ASN A 112 -16.05 -3.46 -7.99
CA ASN A 112 -16.04 -2.32 -8.93
C ASN A 112 -14.63 -1.80 -9.22
N ASP A 113 -13.71 -1.86 -8.25
CA ASP A 113 -12.32 -1.44 -8.45
C ASP A 113 -11.59 -2.45 -9.35
N TRP A 114 -11.84 -3.75 -9.17
CA TRP A 114 -11.37 -4.80 -10.08
C TRP A 114 -11.95 -4.64 -11.48
N ALA A 115 -13.25 -4.38 -11.60
CA ALA A 115 -13.89 -4.13 -12.90
C ALA A 115 -13.28 -2.91 -13.62
N LEU A 116 -12.87 -1.87 -12.88
CA LEU A 116 -12.17 -0.72 -13.45
C LEU A 116 -10.78 -1.11 -13.98
N ILE A 117 -10.00 -1.90 -13.24
CA ILE A 117 -8.70 -2.40 -13.72
C ILE A 117 -8.90 -3.18 -15.03
N PHE A 118 -9.86 -4.11 -15.04
CA PHE A 118 -10.16 -4.94 -16.22
C PHE A 118 -10.63 -4.11 -17.42
N LYS A 119 -11.48 -3.11 -17.16
CA LYS A 119 -11.92 -2.16 -18.19
C LYS A 119 -10.73 -1.41 -18.79
N ASN A 120 -9.85 -0.85 -17.97
CA ASN A 120 -8.68 -0.09 -18.43
C ASN A 120 -7.79 -0.91 -19.38
N ILE A 121 -7.56 -2.19 -19.08
CA ILE A 121 -6.68 -3.04 -19.89
C ILE A 121 -7.35 -3.66 -21.13
N LEU A 122 -8.69 -3.72 -21.16
CA LEU A 122 -9.46 -4.19 -22.31
C LEU A 122 -9.80 -3.05 -23.28
N ASP A 123 -10.29 -1.91 -22.77
CA ASP A 123 -10.72 -0.76 -23.58
C ASP A 123 -9.53 -0.08 -24.25
N GLY A 124 -8.37 -0.08 -23.60
CA GLY A 124 -7.15 0.48 -24.17
C GLY A 124 -6.63 -0.22 -25.43
N SER A 125 -7.24 -1.35 -25.82
CA SER A 125 -6.98 -2.09 -27.07
C SER A 125 -7.91 -1.68 -28.22
N SER A 126 -8.92 -0.84 -27.97
CA SER A 126 -9.88 -0.38 -28.96
C SER A 126 -9.47 1.00 -29.43
N GLY A 127 -8.77 1.08 -30.57
CA GLY A 127 -8.51 2.36 -31.22
C GLY A 127 -9.84 3.02 -31.61
N ASP A 128 -10.24 4.05 -30.87
CA ASP A 128 -11.19 5.03 -31.39
C ASP A 128 -10.43 5.90 -32.39
N SER A 129 -10.71 5.68 -33.67
CA SER A 129 -10.30 6.50 -34.80
C SER A 129 -11.00 7.86 -34.74
N GLY A 130 -10.63 8.70 -33.77
CA GLY A 130 -11.21 10.01 -33.51
C GLY A 130 -10.17 11.13 -33.57
N HIS A 131 -9.80 11.53 -34.80
CA HIS A 131 -9.33 12.86 -35.22
C HIS A 131 -8.42 13.68 -34.28
N GLY A 132 -7.13 13.78 -34.64
CA GLY A 132 -6.25 14.83 -34.08
C GLY A 132 -4.77 14.75 -34.46
N GLY A 133 -4.43 14.83 -35.75
CA GLY A 133 -3.19 15.42 -36.29
C GLY A 133 -1.83 14.79 -35.93
N GLY A 134 -1.16 14.21 -36.93
CA GLY A 134 0.29 13.94 -36.88
C GLY A 134 0.67 12.61 -37.50
N ASP A 135 0.87 12.63 -38.81
CA ASP A 135 1.47 11.56 -39.60
C ASP A 135 2.87 11.21 -39.09
N ASN A 136 3.04 9.96 -38.65
CA ASN A 136 4.29 9.20 -38.64
C ASN A 136 3.88 7.72 -38.62
N GLY A 137 3.98 7.05 -39.76
CA GLY A 137 3.61 5.65 -39.94
C GLY A 137 4.39 4.69 -39.05
N GLU A 138 3.81 4.34 -37.91
CA GLU A 138 4.00 3.07 -37.21
C GLU A 138 2.62 2.53 -36.83
N GLY A 139 2.28 1.37 -37.39
CA GLY A 139 0.94 0.82 -37.34
C GLY A 139 0.39 0.60 -35.93
N ASP A 140 -0.89 0.88 -35.80
CA ASP A 140 -1.90 0.41 -34.84
C ASP A 140 -1.52 -0.90 -34.08
N ARG A 141 -0.68 -0.79 -33.04
CA ARG A 141 -0.25 -1.88 -32.13
C ARG A 141 -0.34 -1.47 -30.65
N GLY A 142 -1.35 -0.68 -30.28
CA GLY A 142 -1.41 -0.06 -28.94
C GLY A 142 -1.67 -1.07 -27.83
N GLY A 143 -0.62 -1.51 -27.12
CA GLY A 143 -0.75 -2.13 -25.80
C GLY A 143 -1.07 -1.09 -24.73
N VAL A 144 -1.57 -1.54 -23.57
CA VAL A 144 -1.91 -0.67 -22.44
C VAL A 144 -1.31 -1.22 -21.16
N VAL A 145 -0.84 -0.31 -20.32
CA VAL A 145 -0.46 -0.58 -18.93
C VAL A 145 -1.23 0.37 -18.02
N THR A 146 -1.91 -0.17 -17.01
CA THR A 146 -2.58 0.57 -15.96
C THR A 146 -1.94 0.26 -14.61
N ALA A 147 -1.67 1.29 -13.82
CA ALA A 147 -1.11 1.10 -12.49
C ALA A 147 -1.51 2.22 -11.54
N ASN A 148 -1.39 1.95 -10.23
CA ASN A 148 -1.62 2.93 -9.16
C ASN A 148 -0.54 4.03 -9.14
N SER A 149 0.64 3.74 -9.67
CA SER A 149 1.75 4.68 -9.82
C SER A 149 2.64 4.24 -10.98
N ILE A 150 3.21 5.19 -11.73
CA ILE A 150 4.12 4.86 -12.82
C ILE A 150 5.55 4.56 -12.34
N PHE A 151 5.99 5.18 -11.24
CA PHE A 151 7.39 5.12 -10.76
C PHE A 151 7.61 4.14 -9.60
N SER A 152 6.53 3.66 -8.99
CA SER A 152 6.58 2.70 -7.88
C SER A 152 5.23 2.03 -7.80
N SER A 153 5.01 1.04 -8.65
CA SER A 153 3.70 0.41 -8.84
C SER A 153 3.50 -0.82 -7.96
N ASP A 154 2.32 -0.97 -7.36
CA ASP A 154 1.95 -2.13 -6.54
C ASP A 154 0.80 -2.94 -7.17
N ILE A 155 -0.06 -2.26 -7.94
CA ILE A 155 -1.11 -2.88 -8.76
C ILE A 155 -0.79 -2.55 -10.21
N ILE A 156 -0.55 -3.58 -11.04
CA ILE A 156 -0.18 -3.41 -12.44
C ILE A 156 -1.04 -4.31 -13.32
N GLY A 157 -1.90 -3.71 -14.14
CA GLY A 157 -2.62 -4.38 -15.21
C GLY A 157 -1.99 -4.05 -16.56
N PHE A 158 -1.82 -5.01 -17.46
CA PHE A 158 -1.25 -4.73 -18.78
C PHE A 158 -1.64 -5.76 -19.84
N ARG A 159 -1.55 -5.32 -21.10
CA ARG A 159 -1.78 -6.15 -22.28
C ARG A 159 -1.02 -5.56 -23.49
N PRO A 160 -0.44 -6.40 -24.37
CA PRO A 160 -0.33 -7.86 -24.25
C PRO A 160 0.69 -8.25 -23.17
N SER A 161 0.49 -9.41 -22.56
CA SER A 161 1.44 -9.95 -21.56
C SER A 161 2.87 -10.12 -22.09
N THR A 162 3.03 -10.27 -23.41
CA THR A 162 4.32 -10.45 -24.08
C THR A 162 5.25 -9.24 -23.96
N ALA A 163 4.72 -8.06 -23.59
CA ALA A 163 5.51 -6.87 -23.32
C ALA A 163 6.54 -7.07 -22.20
N ILE A 164 6.31 -7.97 -21.23
CA ILE A 164 7.28 -8.25 -20.16
C ILE A 164 8.60 -8.82 -20.68
N TYR A 165 8.62 -9.43 -21.86
CA TYR A 165 9.85 -10.04 -22.39
C TYR A 165 10.79 -9.02 -23.02
N GLN A 166 10.29 -7.82 -23.31
CA GLN A 166 11.08 -6.68 -23.80
C GLN A 166 11.63 -5.84 -22.65
N ALA A 167 11.11 -6.05 -21.44
CA ALA A 167 11.52 -5.35 -20.24
C ALA A 167 12.96 -5.68 -19.83
N GLN A 168 13.68 -4.66 -19.34
CA GLN A 168 14.97 -4.81 -18.67
C GLN A 168 14.87 -5.69 -17.40
N SER A 169 15.99 -5.94 -16.72
CA SER A 169 15.98 -6.66 -15.45
C SER A 169 15.12 -5.92 -14.42
N MET A 170 14.15 -6.63 -13.85
CA MET A 170 13.21 -6.12 -12.84
C MET A 170 13.32 -7.01 -11.58
N PRO A 171 14.25 -6.74 -10.66
CA PRO A 171 14.37 -7.53 -9.44
C PRO A 171 13.15 -7.37 -8.52
N LEU A 172 12.52 -6.20 -8.56
CA LEU A 172 11.32 -5.84 -7.79
C LEU A 172 10.17 -5.48 -8.73
N ASP A 173 8.95 -5.56 -8.21
CA ASP A 173 7.69 -5.25 -8.89
C ASP A 173 7.47 -3.76 -9.14
N ASN A 174 7.98 -2.88 -8.27
CA ASN A 174 7.76 -1.43 -8.34
C ASN A 174 8.20 -0.78 -9.67
N GLN A 175 9.07 -1.44 -10.44
CA GLN A 175 9.60 -0.96 -11.72
C GLN A 175 8.75 -1.39 -12.92
N LEU A 176 7.78 -2.28 -12.74
CA LEU A 176 7.08 -2.94 -13.84
C LEU A 176 6.29 -1.95 -14.72
N ALA A 177 5.53 -1.03 -14.11
CA ALA A 177 4.72 -0.08 -14.87
C ALA A 177 5.58 0.83 -15.78
N TRP A 178 6.68 1.37 -15.25
CA TRP A 178 7.64 2.16 -16.02
C TRP A 178 8.26 1.32 -17.15
N THR A 179 8.69 0.10 -16.83
CA THR A 179 9.37 -0.75 -17.82
C THR A 179 8.45 -1.17 -18.96
N LEU A 180 7.17 -1.44 -18.68
CA LEU A 180 6.17 -1.72 -19.70
C LEU A 180 5.87 -0.50 -20.57
N ARG A 181 5.88 0.70 -19.99
CA ARG A 181 5.74 1.95 -20.74
C ARG A 181 6.94 2.17 -21.68
N GLU A 182 8.16 1.94 -21.21
CA GLU A 182 9.38 2.00 -22.04
C GLU A 182 9.36 0.94 -23.16
N ALA A 183 8.69 -0.19 -22.94
CA ALA A 183 8.41 -1.19 -23.97
C ALA A 183 7.27 -0.79 -24.94
N GLY A 184 6.78 0.45 -24.88
CA GLY A 184 5.81 1.02 -25.83
C GLY A 184 4.34 0.90 -25.42
N LEU A 185 4.02 0.45 -24.19
CA LEU A 185 2.62 0.41 -23.74
C LEU A 185 2.14 1.79 -23.31
N ARG A 186 0.92 2.14 -23.70
CA ARG A 186 0.26 3.37 -23.27
C ARG A 186 -0.08 3.28 -21.79
N PHE A 187 0.40 4.25 -21.01
CA PHE A 187 0.07 4.32 -19.58
C PHE A 187 -1.32 4.92 -19.35
N GLN A 188 -2.15 4.22 -18.57
CA GLN A 188 -3.46 4.65 -18.13
C GLN A 188 -3.53 4.58 -16.59
N PRO A 189 -3.45 5.70 -15.86
CA PRO A 189 -3.36 5.66 -14.40
C PRO A 189 -4.65 5.13 -13.76
N LEU A 190 -4.51 4.40 -12.65
CA LEU A 190 -5.63 4.08 -11.76
C LEU A 190 -5.99 5.31 -10.91
N PRO A 191 -7.25 5.42 -10.44
CA PRO A 191 -7.65 6.48 -9.53
C PRO A 191 -6.82 6.48 -8.26
N ARG A 192 -6.58 7.67 -7.72
CA ARG A 192 -5.87 7.83 -6.46
C ARG A 192 -6.85 7.80 -5.28
N THR A 193 -7.23 6.60 -4.89
CA THR A 193 -8.10 6.31 -3.72
C THR A 193 -7.37 5.42 -2.72
N ALA A 194 -7.92 5.24 -1.52
CA ALA A 194 -7.35 4.30 -0.56
C ALA A 194 -7.31 2.86 -1.13
N ALA A 195 -8.31 2.47 -1.93
CA ALA A 195 -8.38 1.16 -2.57
C ALA A 195 -7.17 0.81 -3.44
N PHE A 196 -6.60 1.80 -4.14
CA PHE A 196 -5.43 1.59 -5.02
C PHE A 196 -4.10 2.02 -4.41
N THR A 197 -4.11 2.78 -3.31
CA THR A 197 -2.89 3.39 -2.74
C THR A 197 -2.50 2.79 -1.40
N PHE A 198 -3.44 2.21 -0.66
CA PHE A 198 -3.16 1.68 0.67
C PHE A 198 -2.59 0.27 0.61
N ASP A 199 -1.34 0.15 1.03
CA ASP A 199 -0.58 -1.09 1.05
C ASP A 199 -0.25 -1.48 2.49
N ILE A 200 -0.25 -2.79 2.76
CA ILE A 200 0.02 -3.34 4.08
C ILE A 200 1.49 -3.72 4.22
N ASP A 201 2.30 -2.72 4.60
CA ASP A 201 3.74 -2.85 4.86
C ASP A 201 4.05 -3.21 6.31
N THR A 202 3.21 -2.76 7.24
CA THR A 202 3.49 -2.80 8.67
C THR A 202 2.29 -3.32 9.47
N PRO A 203 2.49 -3.79 10.71
CA PRO A 203 1.37 -4.13 11.60
C PRO A 203 0.43 -2.95 11.85
N VAL A 204 0.93 -1.71 11.82
CA VAL A 204 0.11 -0.50 11.98
C VAL A 204 -0.86 -0.35 10.80
N ASP A 205 -0.38 -0.60 9.58
CA ASP A 205 -1.24 -0.58 8.39
C ASP A 205 -2.33 -1.66 8.48
N ALA A 206 -1.99 -2.87 8.93
CA ALA A 206 -2.96 -3.94 9.11
C ALA A 206 -4.01 -3.63 10.19
N ILE A 207 -3.64 -2.98 11.29
CA ILE A 207 -4.59 -2.54 12.33
C ILE A 207 -5.50 -1.42 11.80
N LEU A 208 -4.93 -0.46 11.07
CA LEU A 208 -5.68 0.61 10.43
C LEU A 208 -6.68 0.06 9.40
N ALA A 209 -6.26 -0.89 8.57
CA ALA A 209 -7.12 -1.62 7.64
C ALA A 209 -8.26 -2.34 8.36
N GLY A 210 -7.96 -2.94 9.52
CA GLY A 210 -8.90 -3.62 10.41
C GLY A 210 -10.11 -2.78 10.84
N LEU A 211 -9.99 -1.44 10.80
CA LEU A 211 -11.05 -0.51 11.16
C LEU A 211 -11.91 -0.07 9.97
N HIS A 212 -11.50 -0.38 8.74
CA HIS A 212 -12.19 0.05 7.53
C HIS A 212 -13.39 -0.85 7.19
N PRO A 213 -14.59 -0.29 6.93
CA PRO A 213 -15.79 -1.12 6.70
C PRO A 213 -15.75 -1.93 5.41
N GLU A 214 -14.97 -1.50 4.42
CA GLU A 214 -14.81 -2.21 3.14
C GLU A 214 -13.76 -3.33 3.19
N LEU A 215 -13.22 -3.64 4.37
CA LEU A 215 -12.26 -4.73 4.55
C LEU A 215 -12.88 -6.08 4.12
N GLY A 216 -12.09 -6.92 3.47
CA GLY A 216 -12.54 -8.24 3.04
C GLY A 216 -12.83 -9.19 4.21
N ASN A 217 -13.64 -10.22 3.96
CA ASN A 217 -14.12 -11.12 5.00
C ASN A 217 -12.99 -11.92 5.66
N ALA A 218 -12.03 -12.41 4.87
CA ALA A 218 -10.90 -13.14 5.40
C ALA A 218 -10.01 -12.21 6.24
N ALA A 219 -9.66 -11.03 5.70
CA ALA A 219 -8.84 -10.06 6.41
C ALA A 219 -9.53 -9.54 7.68
N ALA A 220 -10.84 -9.31 7.66
CA ALA A 220 -11.62 -8.93 8.82
C ALA A 220 -11.65 -10.01 9.91
N GLN A 221 -11.58 -11.29 9.55
CA GLN A 221 -11.47 -12.36 10.53
C GLN A 221 -10.10 -12.36 11.23
N VAL A 222 -9.02 -12.10 10.48
CA VAL A 222 -7.68 -11.95 11.06
C VAL A 222 -7.58 -10.67 11.89
N ALA A 223 -8.18 -9.56 11.45
CA ALA A 223 -8.17 -8.27 12.14
C ALA A 223 -8.61 -8.35 13.61
N LYS A 224 -9.53 -9.27 13.93
CA LYS A 224 -10.00 -9.53 15.30
C LYS A 224 -8.88 -9.99 16.25
N ASP A 225 -7.82 -10.61 15.73
CA ASP A 225 -6.65 -11.00 16.52
C ASP A 225 -5.71 -9.80 16.78
N GLY A 226 -5.66 -8.84 15.84
CA GLY A 226 -4.78 -7.67 15.91
C GLY A 226 -5.06 -6.78 17.12
N SER A 227 -6.32 -6.69 17.53
CA SER A 227 -6.72 -5.92 18.72
C SER A 227 -6.13 -6.46 20.02
N ARG A 228 -5.66 -7.72 20.05
CA ARG A 228 -5.15 -8.38 21.28
C ARG A 228 -3.80 -7.83 21.74
N PHE A 229 -2.97 -7.33 20.84
CA PHE A 229 -1.62 -6.86 21.18
C PHE A 229 -1.38 -5.38 20.87
N SER A 230 -2.42 -4.65 20.45
CA SER A 230 -2.30 -3.23 20.09
C SER A 230 -3.61 -2.45 20.33
N GLN A 231 -4.16 -2.59 21.54
CA GLN A 231 -5.35 -1.86 21.97
C GLN A 231 -5.13 -0.35 21.93
N LEU A 232 -3.96 0.11 22.37
CA LEU A 232 -3.61 1.54 22.36
C LEU A 232 -3.60 2.12 20.95
N LEU A 233 -2.99 1.44 19.98
CA LEU A 233 -2.97 1.91 18.59
C LEU A 233 -4.38 1.98 17.99
N THR A 234 -5.21 0.97 18.30
CA THR A 234 -6.62 0.95 17.87
C THR A 234 -7.38 2.15 18.41
N GLU A 235 -7.18 2.46 19.69
CA GLU A 235 -7.80 3.60 20.36
C GLU A 235 -7.28 4.93 19.80
N ASN A 236 -5.96 5.09 19.64
CA ASN A 236 -5.36 6.26 19.00
C ASN A 236 -5.93 6.47 17.60
N THR A 237 -6.08 5.40 16.82
CA THR A 237 -6.65 5.49 15.47
C THR A 237 -8.09 6.03 15.50
N ARG A 238 -8.92 5.52 16.42
CA ARG A 238 -10.31 6.01 16.60
C ARG A 238 -10.33 7.47 17.02
N GLN A 239 -9.48 7.87 17.95
CA GLN A 239 -9.38 9.26 18.41
C GLN A 239 -8.92 10.20 17.28
N ILE A 240 -7.99 9.78 16.42
CA ILE A 240 -7.57 10.57 15.25
C ILE A 240 -8.73 10.71 14.26
N VAL A 241 -9.46 9.63 13.99
CA VAL A 241 -10.66 9.68 13.15
C VAL A 241 -11.69 10.65 13.72
N ASP A 242 -11.87 10.67 15.05
CA ASP A 242 -12.76 11.62 15.72
C ASP A 242 -12.27 13.08 15.61
N VAL A 243 -10.96 13.32 15.71
CA VAL A 243 -10.36 14.65 15.49
C VAL A 243 -10.64 15.12 14.06
N LEU A 244 -10.37 14.27 13.07
CA LEU A 244 -10.64 14.54 11.66
C LEU A 244 -12.13 14.82 11.40
N ARG A 245 -13.03 14.03 12.00
CA ARG A 245 -14.47 14.20 11.86
C ARG A 245 -14.97 15.50 12.48
N LYS A 246 -14.50 15.84 13.69
CA LYS A 246 -14.83 17.11 14.36
C LYS A 246 -14.29 18.30 13.58
N GLY A 247 -13.16 18.13 12.90
CA GLY A 247 -12.59 19.15 12.03
C GLY A 247 -12.05 20.36 12.79
N GLN A 248 -11.70 20.20 14.06
CA GLN A 248 -11.21 21.28 14.93
C GLN A 248 -9.76 21.02 15.35
N GLY A 249 -8.94 22.08 15.33
CA GLY A 249 -7.54 22.03 15.72
C GLY A 249 -6.58 21.75 14.55
N GLU A 250 -5.39 21.27 14.89
CA GLU A 250 -4.33 20.96 13.93
C GLU A 250 -4.04 19.45 13.93
N LEU A 251 -3.87 18.88 12.73
CA LEU A 251 -3.30 17.57 12.51
C LEU A 251 -1.83 17.73 12.13
N PHE A 252 -0.94 17.14 12.92
CA PHE A 252 0.48 17.09 12.61
C PHE A 252 0.79 15.88 11.73
N VAL A 253 1.54 16.09 10.65
CA VAL A 253 2.00 15.01 9.76
C VAL A 253 3.50 15.19 9.53
N PHE A 254 4.27 14.17 9.88
CA PHE A 254 5.72 14.15 9.63
C PHE A 254 6.10 12.95 8.78
N GLY A 255 6.93 13.18 7.76
CA GLY A 255 7.52 12.07 7.02
C GLY A 255 7.68 12.30 5.53
N ARG A 256 7.72 11.18 4.81
CA ARG A 256 7.92 11.13 3.35
C ARG A 256 6.64 11.44 2.58
N LEU A 257 5.97 12.54 2.89
CA LEU A 257 4.69 12.97 2.30
C LEU A 257 4.87 13.64 0.92
N SER A 258 4.08 13.25 -0.09
CA SER A 258 4.12 13.92 -1.41
C SER A 258 3.30 15.22 -1.41
N ALA A 259 3.66 16.20 -2.24
CA ALA A 259 2.89 17.45 -2.39
C ALA A 259 1.42 17.20 -2.77
N SER A 260 1.17 16.16 -3.57
CA SER A 260 -0.17 15.77 -3.98
C SER A 260 -0.95 15.07 -2.87
N THR A 261 -0.28 14.32 -1.98
CA THR A 261 -0.92 13.82 -0.75
C THR A 261 -1.24 14.97 0.20
N LEU A 262 -0.34 15.96 0.33
CA LEU A 262 -0.60 17.17 1.14
C LEU A 262 -1.83 17.94 0.63
N GLN A 263 -1.91 18.18 -0.69
CA GLN A 263 -3.07 18.84 -1.27
C GLN A 263 -4.38 18.05 -1.04
N MET A 264 -4.31 16.73 -1.10
CA MET A 264 -5.45 15.86 -0.86
C MET A 264 -5.93 15.94 0.60
N ILE A 265 -5.02 15.89 1.57
CA ILE A 265 -5.40 16.00 2.99
C ILE A 265 -6.00 17.38 3.29
N GLU A 266 -5.39 18.47 2.79
CA GLU A 266 -5.92 19.83 3.00
C GLU A 266 -7.32 20.02 2.42
N LYS A 267 -7.65 19.31 1.33
CA LYS A 267 -9.01 19.28 0.77
C LYS A 267 -9.96 18.34 1.52
N GLY A 268 -9.43 17.26 2.09
CA GLY A 268 -10.20 16.16 2.69
C GLY A 268 -10.53 16.35 4.17
N THR A 269 -9.93 17.31 4.86
CA THR A 269 -10.21 17.59 6.28
C THR A 269 -10.48 19.07 6.53
N LYS A 270 -11.27 19.34 7.58
CA LYS A 270 -11.48 20.70 8.11
C LYS A 270 -10.41 21.08 9.14
N CYS A 271 -9.62 20.11 9.61
CA CYS A 271 -8.46 20.39 10.45
C CYS A 271 -7.43 21.21 9.68
N ARG A 272 -6.73 22.11 10.37
CA ARG A 272 -5.52 22.71 9.81
C ARG A 272 -4.43 21.64 9.77
N VAL A 273 -3.64 21.59 8.70
CA VAL A 273 -2.58 20.60 8.54
C VAL A 273 -1.23 21.25 8.83
N ARG A 274 -0.47 20.68 9.76
CA ARG A 274 0.91 21.05 10.03
C ARG A 274 1.81 19.93 9.50
N ALA A 275 2.40 20.13 8.33
CA ALA A 275 3.20 19.12 7.66
C ALA A 275 4.70 19.43 7.71
N PHE A 276 5.50 18.47 8.16
CA PHE A 276 6.96 18.48 8.06
C PHE A 276 7.36 17.38 7.09
N ILE A 277 7.74 17.79 5.88
CA ILE A 277 8.02 16.89 4.77
C ILE A 277 9.53 16.77 4.59
N GLU A 278 10.06 15.59 4.86
CA GLU A 278 11.49 15.32 4.79
C GLU A 278 11.74 13.97 4.08
N GLU A 279 12.91 13.83 3.46
CA GLU A 279 13.42 12.57 2.91
C GLU A 279 12.51 11.87 1.87
N ARG A 280 11.79 12.67 1.06
CA ARG A 280 11.04 12.15 -0.08
C ARG A 280 11.95 11.42 -1.06
N GLY A 281 11.57 10.18 -1.40
CA GLY A 281 12.35 9.32 -2.30
C GLY A 281 13.55 8.65 -1.63
N MET A 282 13.73 8.76 -0.31
CA MET A 282 14.87 8.19 0.42
C MET A 282 15.11 6.71 0.09
N ARG A 283 14.07 5.87 0.16
CA ARG A 283 14.18 4.43 -0.15
C ARG A 283 14.31 4.16 -1.64
N SER A 284 13.46 4.77 -2.46
CA SER A 284 13.42 4.55 -3.92
C SER A 284 14.69 5.01 -4.64
N LEU A 285 15.42 5.97 -4.07
CA LEU A 285 16.69 6.47 -4.60
C LEU A 285 17.92 5.87 -3.89
N GLY A 286 17.73 4.96 -2.93
CA GLY A 286 18.84 4.34 -2.18
C GLY A 286 19.61 5.29 -1.25
N ARG A 287 18.99 6.38 -0.81
CA ARG A 287 19.62 7.49 -0.05
C ARG A 287 19.45 7.38 1.46
N GLU A 288 19.08 6.22 1.98
CA GLU A 288 18.87 5.99 3.42
C GLU A 288 20.13 6.33 4.24
N GLN A 289 21.31 6.01 3.70
CA GLN A 289 22.59 6.31 4.35
C GLN A 289 22.93 7.81 4.36
N ASP A 290 22.34 8.62 3.49
CA ASP A 290 22.56 10.07 3.39
C ASP A 290 21.43 10.89 4.00
N ALA A 291 20.38 10.24 4.51
CA ALA A 291 19.19 10.89 5.04
C ALA A 291 19.53 11.88 6.17
N PHE A 292 18.94 13.07 6.13
CA PHE A 292 19.11 14.11 7.14
C PHE A 292 17.77 14.77 7.49
N SER A 293 17.36 14.63 8.77
CA SER A 293 16.09 15.13 9.28
C SER A 293 16.33 16.29 10.24
N LEU A 294 15.77 17.47 9.95
CA LEU A 294 15.85 18.61 10.88
C LEU A 294 15.03 18.31 12.13
N LEU A 295 13.87 17.69 11.96
CA LEU A 295 13.07 17.24 13.11
C LEU A 295 13.81 16.17 13.91
N GLY A 296 14.44 15.20 13.25
CA GLY A 296 15.26 14.18 13.89
C GLY A 296 16.39 14.78 14.72
N ALA A 297 17.11 15.77 14.18
CA ALA A 297 18.16 16.48 14.92
C ALA A 297 17.61 17.20 16.15
N CYS A 298 16.45 17.85 16.02
CA CYS A 298 15.78 18.54 17.13
C CYS A 298 15.35 17.57 18.25
N ILE A 299 14.76 16.43 17.88
CA ILE A 299 14.35 15.40 18.85
C ILE A 299 15.59 14.78 19.52
N ALA A 300 16.65 14.50 18.78
CA ALA A 300 17.89 13.96 19.33
C ALA A 300 18.54 14.91 20.36
N GLN A 301 18.44 16.22 20.14
CA GLN A 301 18.97 17.24 21.06
C GLN A 301 18.11 17.42 22.32
N ASN A 302 16.78 17.41 22.19
CA ASN A 302 15.86 17.80 23.28
C ASN A 302 15.17 16.61 23.97
N GLY A 303 15.22 15.42 23.38
CA GLY A 303 14.57 14.21 23.89
C GLY A 303 13.13 14.01 23.38
N ALA A 304 12.69 12.75 23.42
CA ALA A 304 11.37 12.35 22.93
C ALA A 304 10.20 12.89 23.76
N GLU A 305 10.32 12.93 25.08
CA GLU A 305 9.28 13.48 25.97
C GLU A 305 9.04 14.97 25.70
N TRP A 306 10.13 15.74 25.53
CA TRP A 306 10.01 17.14 25.14
C TRP A 306 9.24 17.28 23.83
N PHE A 307 9.58 16.48 22.82
CA PHE A 307 8.93 16.52 21.52
C PHE A 307 7.42 16.23 21.59
N VAL A 308 7.02 15.17 22.30
CA VAL A 308 5.62 14.81 22.49
C VAL A 308 4.86 15.92 23.24
N ASN A 309 5.48 16.52 24.25
CA ASN A 309 4.89 17.67 24.96
C ASN A 309 4.73 18.89 24.05
N GLN A 310 5.68 19.18 23.15
CA GLN A 310 5.53 20.26 22.18
C GLN A 310 4.43 19.97 21.14
N LEU A 311 4.28 18.72 20.70
CA LEU A 311 3.16 18.32 19.84
C LEU A 311 1.82 18.58 20.54
N ALA A 312 1.68 18.20 21.81
CA ALA A 312 0.46 18.40 22.59
C ALA A 312 0.01 19.88 22.66
N VAL A 313 0.97 20.82 22.64
CA VAL A 313 0.69 22.26 22.65
C VAL A 313 0.08 22.72 21.32
N CYS A 314 0.58 22.23 20.19
CA CYS A 314 0.22 22.77 18.87
C CYS A 314 -0.83 21.95 18.11
N CYS A 315 -0.96 20.64 18.35
CA CYS A 315 -1.87 19.79 17.59
C CYS A 315 -2.86 19.00 18.47
N ARG A 316 -3.78 18.30 17.80
CA ARG A 316 -4.78 17.42 18.42
C ARG A 316 -4.58 15.95 18.06
N ALA A 317 -3.78 15.70 17.04
CA ALA A 317 -3.44 14.37 16.54
C ALA A 317 -2.12 14.47 15.78
N ALA A 318 -1.37 13.36 15.73
CA ALA A 318 -0.14 13.28 14.95
C ALA A 318 0.01 11.96 14.20
N LEU A 319 0.54 12.04 12.97
CA LEU A 319 0.99 10.90 12.16
C LEU A 319 2.48 11.07 11.86
N ILE A 320 3.29 10.06 12.18
CA ILE A 320 4.75 10.18 12.15
C ILE A 320 5.36 8.97 11.41
N ASP A 321 5.97 9.24 10.25
CA ASP A 321 6.81 8.27 9.55
C ASP A 321 8.18 8.17 10.24
N THR A 322 8.32 7.22 11.17
CA THR A 322 9.51 7.09 12.02
C THR A 322 10.76 6.68 11.26
N ARG A 323 10.62 6.19 10.02
CA ARG A 323 11.75 5.70 9.20
C ARG A 323 12.70 6.83 8.85
N VAL A 324 12.18 8.05 8.71
CA VAL A 324 12.99 9.26 8.48
C VAL A 324 13.90 9.54 9.68
N LEU A 325 13.37 9.42 10.90
CA LEU A 325 14.12 9.63 12.14
C LEU A 325 15.22 8.58 12.30
N TYR A 326 14.89 7.31 12.06
CA TYR A 326 15.84 6.20 12.18
C TYR A 326 16.96 6.31 11.14
N ALA A 327 16.65 6.68 9.90
CA ALA A 327 17.63 6.89 8.84
C ALA A 327 18.54 8.10 9.12
N HIS A 328 17.99 9.19 9.66
CA HIS A 328 18.80 10.35 10.09
C HIS A 328 19.83 9.97 11.16
N LEU A 329 19.40 9.22 12.17
CA LEU A 329 20.25 8.77 13.28
C LEU A 329 21.13 7.56 12.95
N LYS A 330 21.08 7.06 11.71
CA LYS A 330 21.82 5.88 11.24
C LYS A 330 21.59 4.66 12.15
N LEU A 331 20.36 4.50 12.63
CA LEU A 331 19.99 3.35 13.45
C LEU A 331 19.86 2.13 12.54
N ALA A 332 20.73 1.14 12.73
CA ALA A 332 20.66 -0.15 12.07
C ALA A 332 19.56 -1.04 12.70
N LEU A 333 18.31 -0.54 12.69
CA LEU A 333 17.16 -1.25 13.27
C LEU A 333 16.66 -2.33 12.32
N PRO A 334 16.62 -3.61 12.76
CA PRO A 334 15.94 -4.65 12.03
C PRO A 334 14.46 -4.30 11.79
N GLU A 335 13.86 -4.92 10.79
CA GLU A 335 12.44 -4.73 10.50
C GLU A 335 11.53 -5.01 11.69
N GLU A 336 11.80 -6.12 12.39
CA GLU A 336 11.04 -6.52 13.57
C GLU A 336 11.05 -5.44 14.66
N GLU A 337 12.21 -4.84 14.95
CA GLU A 337 12.33 -3.79 15.95
C GLU A 337 11.63 -2.50 15.51
N ARG A 338 11.65 -2.15 14.21
CA ARG A 338 10.87 -1.01 13.69
C ARG A 338 9.38 -1.23 13.95
N PHE A 339 8.88 -2.44 13.72
CA PHE A 339 7.48 -2.79 13.96
C PHE A 339 7.13 -2.84 15.45
N TYR A 340 8.02 -3.34 16.31
CA TYR A 340 7.84 -3.27 17.75
C TYR A 340 7.74 -1.84 18.25
N ALA A 341 8.60 -0.94 17.76
CA ALA A 341 8.54 0.48 18.11
C ALA A 341 7.20 1.10 17.70
N ASP A 342 6.72 0.85 16.49
CA ASP A 342 5.44 1.41 16.02
C ASP A 342 4.22 0.88 16.78
N LEU A 343 4.32 -0.36 17.28
CA LEU A 343 3.29 -0.99 18.13
C LEU A 343 3.36 -0.52 19.59
N GLY A 344 4.34 0.32 19.96
CA GLY A 344 4.56 0.73 21.35
C GLY A 344 5.22 -0.35 22.22
N LEU A 345 5.70 -1.45 21.63
CA LEU A 345 6.38 -2.54 22.34
C LEU A 345 7.85 -2.18 22.62
N HIS A 346 8.06 -1.04 23.28
CA HIS A 346 9.38 -0.41 23.45
C HIS A 346 10.40 -1.31 24.19
N SER A 347 9.94 -2.26 25.01
CA SER A 347 10.81 -3.22 25.71
C SER A 347 11.47 -4.25 24.79
N ARG A 348 10.98 -4.39 23.56
CA ARG A 348 11.54 -5.26 22.50
C ARG A 348 12.42 -4.50 21.51
N VAL A 349 12.73 -3.24 21.77
CA VAL A 349 13.52 -2.37 20.89
C VAL A 349 14.87 -2.10 21.55
N SER A 350 15.96 -2.45 20.87
CA SER A 350 17.32 -2.35 21.40
C SER A 350 17.90 -0.94 21.24
N ALA A 351 17.57 -0.24 20.15
CA ALA A 351 18.05 1.11 19.92
C ALA A 351 17.37 2.11 20.88
N ARG A 352 18.16 2.69 21.79
CA ARG A 352 17.68 3.58 22.86
C ARG A 352 16.76 4.68 22.34
N PHE A 353 17.17 5.40 21.29
CA PHE A 353 16.35 6.48 20.73
C PHE A 353 14.95 6.00 20.29
N ALA A 354 14.87 4.85 19.61
CA ALA A 354 13.59 4.32 19.15
C ALA A 354 12.73 3.81 20.31
N ALA A 355 13.34 3.16 21.30
CA ALA A 355 12.65 2.71 22.50
C ALA A 355 12.11 3.90 23.34
N ASP A 356 12.91 4.95 23.51
CA ASP A 356 12.51 6.15 24.26
C ASP A 356 11.42 6.93 23.52
N LEU A 357 11.50 7.02 22.18
CA LEU A 357 10.46 7.62 21.37
C LEU A 357 9.14 6.84 21.45
N ALA A 358 9.18 5.52 21.32
CA ALA A 358 7.99 4.67 21.44
C ALA A 358 7.33 4.81 22.82
N ARG A 359 8.13 4.84 23.91
CA ARG A 359 7.63 5.05 25.28
C ARG A 359 7.00 6.43 25.47
N ALA A 360 7.63 7.48 24.94
CA ALA A 360 7.09 8.85 25.03
C ALA A 360 5.76 8.98 24.27
N ILE A 361 5.63 8.31 23.13
CA ILE A 361 4.39 8.26 22.33
C ILE A 361 3.29 7.49 23.06
N GLU A 362 3.62 6.35 23.68
CA GLU A 362 2.67 5.57 24.47
C GLU A 362 2.06 6.41 25.61
N SER A 363 2.87 7.25 26.24
CA SER A 363 2.45 8.13 27.34
C SER A 363 1.94 9.52 26.89
N ALA A 364 1.73 9.71 25.58
CA ALA A 364 1.40 11.01 25.03
C ALA A 364 -0.01 11.50 25.46
N PRO A 365 -0.19 12.81 25.73
CA PRO A 365 -1.49 13.37 26.10
C PRO A 365 -2.42 13.61 24.89
N LEU A 366 -2.02 13.16 23.70
CA LEU A 366 -2.77 13.26 22.44
C LEU A 366 -2.59 11.97 21.64
N PRO A 367 -3.52 11.61 20.75
CA PRO A 367 -3.36 10.42 19.93
C PRO A 367 -2.27 10.62 18.85
N ILE A 368 -1.33 9.68 18.81
CA ILE A 368 -0.24 9.65 17.84
C ILE A 368 -0.21 8.25 17.20
N LEU A 369 -0.09 8.21 15.88
CA LEU A 369 0.29 6.99 15.15
C LEU A 369 1.71 7.14 14.61
N THR A 370 2.50 6.10 14.82
CA THR A 370 3.82 5.93 14.19
C THR A 370 3.78 4.80 13.19
N GLY A 371 4.58 4.89 12.14
CA GLY A 371 4.58 3.89 11.10
C GLY A 371 5.53 4.23 9.96
N GLY A 372 5.33 3.55 8.84
CA GLY A 372 6.11 3.72 7.63
C GLY A 372 5.57 4.77 6.68
N HIS A 373 6.00 4.65 5.43
CA HIS A 373 5.54 5.52 4.36
C HIS A 373 4.03 5.36 4.10
N SER A 374 3.51 4.13 4.19
CA SER A 374 2.08 3.82 3.98
C SER A 374 1.18 4.63 4.92
N LEU A 375 1.54 4.76 6.20
CA LEU A 375 0.81 5.57 7.19
C LEU A 375 0.57 7.02 6.72
N VAL A 376 1.59 7.68 6.17
CA VAL A 376 1.51 9.07 5.71
C VAL A 376 1.11 9.19 4.24
N THR A 377 0.65 8.10 3.63
CA THR A 377 0.13 8.07 2.25
C THR A 377 -1.23 7.39 2.16
N GLY A 378 -1.28 6.09 1.89
CA GLY A 378 -2.52 5.33 1.80
C GLY A 378 -3.26 5.26 3.13
N GLY A 379 -2.55 5.09 4.24
CA GLY A 379 -3.13 5.07 5.58
C GLY A 379 -3.82 6.39 5.94
N LEU A 380 -3.23 7.52 5.53
CA LEU A 380 -3.86 8.83 5.67
C LEU A 380 -5.16 8.95 4.86
N MET A 381 -5.23 8.36 3.65
CA MET A 381 -6.49 8.30 2.89
C MET A 381 -7.55 7.49 3.64
N VAL A 382 -7.16 6.35 4.22
CA VAL A 382 -8.07 5.52 5.03
C VAL A 382 -8.62 6.30 6.22
N LEU A 383 -7.78 7.05 6.94
CA LEU A 383 -8.22 7.89 8.05
C LEU A 383 -9.25 8.94 7.63
N LEU A 384 -9.07 9.56 6.45
CA LEU A 384 -10.02 10.54 5.90
C LEU A 384 -11.33 9.87 5.45
N GLU A 385 -11.27 8.69 4.84
CA GLU A 385 -12.46 7.91 4.46
C GLU A 385 -13.27 7.51 5.71
N LEU A 386 -12.60 7.01 6.75
CA LEU A 386 -13.22 6.68 8.05
C LEU A 386 -13.88 7.90 8.73
N ALA A 387 -13.24 9.07 8.64
CA ALA A 387 -13.80 10.30 9.19
C ALA A 387 -15.05 10.74 8.42
N SER A 388 -15.04 10.62 7.09
CA SER A 388 -16.12 11.04 6.18
C SER A 388 -17.35 10.13 6.23
N GLN A 389 -17.17 8.84 6.55
CA GLN A 389 -18.27 7.88 6.69
C GLN A 389 -19.21 8.21 7.87
N GLY A 390 -18.73 8.96 8.88
CA GLY A 390 -19.57 9.44 9.99
C GLY A 390 -20.43 10.67 9.67
N THR A 391 -20.36 11.22 8.45
CA THR A 391 -21.06 12.47 8.06
C THR A 391 -22.22 12.27 7.08
N VAL A 392 -22.76 11.05 6.91
CA VAL A 392 -23.94 10.84 6.04
C VAL A 392 -25.12 10.23 6.81
N PRO A 393 -26.12 11.06 7.14
CA PRO A 393 -27.52 10.70 6.98
C PRO A 393 -28.14 11.57 5.86
N GLY A 394 -28.49 10.94 4.74
CA GLY A 394 -29.44 11.47 3.76
C GLY A 394 -28.97 12.62 2.88
N VAL A 395 -28.26 12.31 1.78
CA VAL A 395 -28.30 13.18 0.59
C VAL A 395 -29.51 12.75 -0.24
N ALA A 396 -30.67 13.31 0.11
CA ALA A 396 -31.72 13.49 -0.88
C ALA A 396 -31.21 14.50 -1.90
N GLN A 397 -31.16 14.07 -3.16
CA GLN A 397 -31.06 14.93 -4.33
C GLN A 397 -31.97 16.15 -4.17
N ARG A 398 -31.40 17.36 -4.26
CA ARG A 398 -32.10 18.50 -4.86
C ARG A 398 -31.11 19.33 -5.67
N ASN A 399 -31.28 19.18 -6.98
CA ASN A 399 -30.95 20.18 -7.98
C ASN A 399 -31.44 21.56 -7.53
N ALA A 400 -30.66 22.59 -7.82
CA ALA A 400 -31.11 23.83 -8.47
C ALA A 400 -29.99 24.88 -8.45
N PRO A 401 -30.06 25.92 -9.31
CA PRO A 401 -30.71 26.01 -10.62
C PRO A 401 -29.70 25.85 -11.78
#